data_AF-A0AA36GZJ5-F1
#
_entry.id   AF-A0AA36GZJ5-F1
#
_cell.length_a   1.000
_cell.length_b   1.000
_cell.length_c   1.000
_cell.angle_alpha   90.00
_cell.angle_beta   90.00
_cell.angle_gamma   90.00
#
_symmetry.space_group_name_H-M   'P 1'
#
loop_
_entity.id
_entity.type
_entity.pdbx_description
1 polymer ?
#
loop_
_entity_poly.entity_id
_entity_poly.type
_entity_poly.pdbx_seq_one_letter_code
_entity_poly.pdbx_strand_id
1 'polypeptide(L)'
;MGNAEAKPTGRHKGSKHGNVTETVDKRVEQAFVRLAGSTSNSLTFGDLKGIFGESVAESLWNFLSDSKPYDAKLSFQEFSQHAVSLMGTSTDVYIMAFQPLLHLIKVCSEAAGAGAVAGDEQFIANLAKEMSASGSNAHAIITWKNAICPKFCHALQERILQECLGLNFPVTDYSSDILTPIQMWYVRCSLPSKYSVTGTSTKVNIATATQGISVNRFEANVFDYRGPTVTIFQLTDKSIFVLATEETWRHGSSRFGGPDTMLFQIAPKLERRESSSSIYCNFKIRSAAFGLSFEDVLKINKDMDNVEAAEVWGCASSNALEDQQKLRAWQNKQAEKHKKVPLPGNWDDNPDKTLLEMAGFQFSDEKRRMELDARQ
;
A
#
# COMPACT_ATOMS: atom_id res chain seq x y z
N MET A 1 -19.06 -12.12 81.61
CA MET A 1 -18.86 -10.79 80.98
C MET A 1 -19.48 -10.83 79.59
N GLY A 2 -20.38 -9.90 79.27
CA GLY A 2 -20.77 -9.58 77.88
C GLY A 2 -22.02 -10.26 77.31
N ASN A 3 -23.18 -9.62 77.49
CA ASN A 3 -24.41 -9.78 76.70
C ASN A 3 -24.22 -9.27 75.26
N ALA A 4 -24.93 -9.85 74.27
CA ALA A 4 -26.06 -9.22 73.58
C ALA A 4 -26.42 -9.91 72.25
N GLU A 5 -27.73 -10.09 72.06
CA GLU A 5 -28.44 -10.77 70.98
C GLU A 5 -28.48 -9.99 69.65
N ALA A 6 -28.76 -10.68 68.54
CA ALA A 6 -29.84 -10.29 67.62
C ALA A 6 -30.22 -11.44 66.65
N LYS A 7 -31.51 -11.81 66.66
CA LYS A 7 -32.21 -12.73 65.74
C LYS A 7 -32.35 -12.14 64.33
N PRO A 8 -32.55 -12.97 63.29
CA PRO A 8 -33.28 -12.53 62.11
C PRO A 8 -34.65 -13.22 62.02
N THR A 9 -35.70 -12.40 62.01
CA THR A 9 -37.06 -12.76 61.60
C THR A 9 -37.30 -12.30 60.15
N GLY A 10 -37.91 -13.17 59.34
CA GLY A 10 -39.01 -12.70 58.49
C GLY A 10 -38.90 -12.86 56.97
N ARG A 11 -39.74 -13.79 56.48
CA ARG A 11 -40.62 -13.70 55.29
C ARG A 11 -40.04 -13.81 53.87
N HIS A 12 -40.43 -14.91 53.24
CA HIS A 12 -40.68 -15.06 51.80
C HIS A 12 -41.33 -13.83 51.15
N LYS A 13 -40.70 -13.35 50.07
CA LYS A 13 -41.37 -12.76 48.90
C LYS A 13 -40.61 -13.21 47.65
N GLY A 14 -41.35 -13.76 46.69
CA GLY A 14 -40.81 -14.31 45.45
C GLY A 14 -40.00 -13.30 44.66
N SER A 15 -38.80 -13.71 44.25
CA SER A 15 -38.01 -12.99 43.27
C SER A 15 -38.47 -13.41 41.89
N LYS A 16 -39.05 -12.45 41.17
CA LYS A 16 -39.46 -12.56 39.77
C LYS A 16 -38.25 -12.99 38.94
N HIS A 17 -38.45 -13.99 38.08
CA HIS A 17 -37.58 -14.21 36.92
C HIS A 17 -37.47 -12.89 36.15
N GLY A 18 -36.29 -12.28 36.20
CA GLY A 18 -35.92 -11.24 35.27
C GLY A 18 -35.76 -11.90 33.92
N ASN A 19 -36.73 -11.69 33.02
CA ASN A 19 -36.50 -11.85 31.59
C ASN A 19 -35.33 -10.94 31.23
N VAL A 20 -34.16 -11.54 31.00
CA VAL A 20 -33.09 -10.90 30.24
C VAL A 20 -33.66 -10.68 28.85
N THR A 21 -34.18 -9.48 28.62
CA THR A 21 -34.42 -9.01 27.27
C THR A 21 -33.04 -8.83 26.68
N GLU A 22 -32.58 -9.85 25.95
CA GLU A 22 -31.39 -9.73 25.10
C GLU A 22 -31.58 -8.46 24.27
N THR A 23 -30.72 -7.49 24.53
CA THR A 23 -30.73 -6.24 23.78
C THR A 23 -30.18 -6.57 22.41
N VAL A 24 -31.09 -6.91 21.50
CA VAL A 24 -30.80 -7.21 20.10
C VAL A 24 -30.02 -6.02 19.51
N ASP A 25 -28.85 -6.29 18.92
CA ASP A 25 -28.04 -5.27 18.27
C ASP A 25 -28.86 -4.66 17.13
N LYS A 26 -29.15 -3.37 17.21
CA LYS A 26 -29.94 -2.63 16.21
C LYS A 26 -29.37 -2.74 14.80
N ARG A 27 -28.05 -2.94 14.67
CA ARG A 27 -27.38 -3.15 13.37
C ARG A 27 -27.79 -4.48 12.74
N VAL A 28 -27.98 -5.52 13.56
CA VAL A 28 -28.42 -6.85 13.09
C VAL A 28 -29.87 -6.80 12.63
N GLU A 29 -30.73 -6.12 13.37
CA GLU A 29 -32.12 -5.88 12.96
C GLU A 29 -32.19 -5.12 11.62
N GLN A 30 -31.44 -4.01 11.51
CA GLN A 30 -31.35 -3.23 10.28
C GLN A 30 -30.87 -4.07 9.09
N ALA A 31 -29.82 -4.88 9.28
CA ALA A 31 -29.30 -5.75 8.25
C ALA A 31 -30.32 -6.80 7.80
N PHE A 32 -31.00 -7.46 8.75
CA PHE A 32 -32.02 -8.45 8.41
C PHE A 32 -33.16 -7.83 7.58
N VAL A 33 -33.67 -6.68 8.02
CA VAL A 33 -34.73 -5.95 7.29
C VAL A 33 -34.28 -5.55 5.89
N ARG A 34 -33.02 -5.15 5.71
CA ARG A 34 -32.48 -4.80 4.40
C ARG A 34 -32.32 -6.01 3.47
N LEU A 35 -31.84 -7.13 4.01
CA LEU A 35 -31.57 -8.34 3.23
C LEU A 35 -32.86 -9.09 2.89
N ALA A 36 -33.77 -9.28 3.85
CA ALA A 36 -35.02 -10.01 3.63
C ALA A 36 -36.13 -9.14 3.00
N GLY A 37 -35.99 -7.81 3.05
CA GLY A 37 -37.02 -6.86 2.67
C GLY A 37 -37.98 -6.53 3.82
N SER A 38 -38.55 -5.33 3.79
CA SER A 38 -39.31 -4.73 4.91
C SER A 38 -40.56 -5.48 5.34
N THR A 39 -41.05 -6.40 4.52
CA THR A 39 -42.30 -7.15 4.73
C THR A 39 -42.06 -8.64 4.98
N SER A 40 -40.82 -9.11 4.91
CA SER A 40 -40.48 -10.52 5.00
C SER A 40 -39.99 -10.87 6.41
N ASN A 41 -40.55 -11.94 6.98
CA ASN A 41 -40.13 -12.46 8.28
C ASN A 41 -39.01 -13.51 8.17
N SER A 42 -38.50 -13.75 6.96
CA SER A 42 -37.49 -14.77 6.68
C SER A 42 -36.56 -14.33 5.56
N LEU A 43 -35.28 -14.61 5.73
CA LEU A 43 -34.26 -14.45 4.70
C LEU A 43 -34.10 -15.76 3.92
N THR A 44 -33.97 -15.68 2.60
CA THR A 44 -33.73 -16.83 1.71
C THR A 44 -32.36 -16.73 1.05
N PHE A 45 -31.85 -17.86 0.55
CA PHE A 45 -30.63 -17.87 -0.25
C PHE A 45 -30.75 -16.98 -1.50
N GLY A 46 -31.95 -16.93 -2.11
CA GLY A 46 -32.24 -16.08 -3.26
C GLY A 46 -32.02 -14.60 -2.99
N ASP A 47 -32.40 -14.14 -1.78
CA ASP A 47 -32.20 -12.76 -1.36
C ASP A 47 -30.70 -12.41 -1.27
N LEU A 48 -29.91 -13.29 -0.65
CA LEU A 48 -28.45 -13.13 -0.58
C LEU A 48 -27.80 -13.18 -1.96
N LYS A 49 -28.22 -14.12 -2.82
CA LYS A 49 -27.69 -14.28 -4.18
C LYS A 49 -27.97 -13.05 -5.05
N GLY A 50 -29.14 -12.43 -4.88
CA GLY A 50 -29.50 -11.19 -5.60
C GLY A 50 -28.63 -10.00 -5.24
N ILE A 51 -28.16 -9.93 -3.99
CA ILE A 51 -27.37 -8.79 -3.46
C ILE A 51 -25.87 -9.01 -3.66
N PHE A 52 -25.36 -10.17 -3.25
CA PHE A 52 -23.92 -10.42 -3.19
C PHE A 52 -23.38 -11.18 -4.41
N GLY A 53 -24.25 -11.75 -5.23
CA GLY A 53 -23.90 -12.72 -6.25
C GLY A 53 -23.69 -14.12 -5.66
N GLU A 54 -23.64 -15.12 -6.55
CA GLU A 54 -23.65 -16.54 -6.18
C GLU A 54 -22.52 -16.94 -5.23
N SER A 55 -21.28 -16.63 -5.59
CA SER A 55 -20.10 -17.08 -4.85
C SER A 55 -20.08 -16.60 -3.39
N VAL A 56 -20.45 -15.34 -3.16
CA VAL A 56 -20.46 -14.75 -1.80
C VAL A 56 -21.70 -15.21 -1.02
N ALA A 57 -22.84 -15.32 -1.70
CA ALA A 57 -24.08 -15.79 -1.09
C ALA A 57 -23.98 -17.21 -0.57
N GLU A 58 -23.28 -18.12 -1.27
CA GLU A 58 -23.07 -19.51 -0.82
C GLU A 58 -22.33 -19.57 0.51
N SER A 59 -21.19 -18.88 0.62
CA SER A 59 -20.42 -18.82 1.87
C SER A 59 -21.18 -18.15 3.01
N LEU A 60 -21.85 -17.02 2.73
CA LEU A 60 -22.66 -16.33 3.74
C LEU A 60 -23.84 -17.18 4.19
N TRP A 61 -24.51 -17.88 3.28
CA TRP A 61 -25.62 -18.76 3.63
C TRP A 61 -25.15 -19.92 4.49
N ASN A 62 -24.07 -20.59 4.10
CA ASN A 62 -23.53 -21.70 4.87
C ASN A 62 -23.10 -21.27 6.27
N PHE A 63 -22.56 -20.06 6.41
CA PHE A 63 -22.18 -19.49 7.70
C PHE A 63 -23.38 -19.04 8.56
N LEU A 64 -24.34 -18.33 7.97
CA LEU A 64 -25.48 -17.75 8.70
C LEU A 64 -26.56 -18.77 9.06
N SER A 65 -26.65 -19.86 8.29
CA SER A 65 -27.71 -20.85 8.42
C SER A 65 -27.24 -22.18 9.02
N ASP A 66 -25.97 -22.30 9.41
CA ASP A 66 -25.32 -23.57 9.76
C ASP A 66 -25.48 -24.63 8.63
N SER A 67 -25.24 -24.20 7.38
CA SER A 67 -25.29 -25.03 6.17
C SER A 67 -26.65 -25.69 5.92
N LYS A 68 -27.75 -24.97 6.17
CA LYS A 68 -29.08 -25.41 5.76
C LYS A 68 -29.20 -25.52 4.23
N PRO A 69 -30.13 -26.36 3.73
CA PRO A 69 -30.47 -26.40 2.31
C PRO A 69 -30.83 -25.01 1.74
N TYR A 70 -30.51 -24.76 0.47
CA TYR A 70 -30.72 -23.44 -0.17
C TYR A 70 -32.19 -23.07 -0.41
N ASP A 71 -33.12 -24.03 -0.29
CA ASP A 71 -34.57 -23.82 -0.32
C ASP A 71 -35.14 -23.47 1.08
N ALA A 72 -34.33 -23.54 2.12
CA ALA A 72 -34.74 -23.22 3.48
C ALA A 72 -34.91 -21.70 3.68
N LYS A 73 -35.55 -21.36 4.80
CA LYS A 73 -35.78 -20.00 5.25
C LYS A 73 -35.05 -19.77 6.57
N LEU A 74 -34.40 -18.63 6.69
CA LEU A 74 -33.68 -18.22 7.89
C LEU A 74 -34.51 -17.19 8.66
N SER A 75 -34.86 -17.52 9.90
CA SER A 75 -35.55 -16.60 10.79
C SER A 75 -34.60 -15.51 11.33
N PHE A 76 -35.16 -14.42 11.85
CA PHE A 76 -34.37 -13.37 12.49
C PHE A 76 -33.49 -13.90 13.63
N GLN A 77 -34.03 -14.80 14.45
CA GLN A 77 -33.31 -15.35 15.60
C GLN A 77 -32.07 -16.15 15.14
N GLU A 78 -32.22 -16.99 14.11
CA GLU A 78 -31.12 -17.78 13.56
C GLU A 78 -30.07 -16.88 12.89
N PHE A 79 -30.52 -15.89 12.10
CA PHE A 79 -29.61 -14.90 11.51
C PHE A 79 -28.80 -14.16 12.58
N SER A 80 -29.44 -13.77 13.68
CA SER A 80 -28.82 -12.98 14.75
C SER A 80 -27.67 -13.70 15.46
N GLN A 81 -27.68 -15.04 15.49
CA GLN A 81 -26.63 -15.84 16.13
C GLN A 81 -25.25 -15.59 15.51
N HIS A 82 -25.20 -15.43 14.18
CA HIS A 82 -23.96 -15.28 13.44
C HIS A 82 -23.73 -13.86 12.92
N ALA A 83 -24.78 -13.10 12.63
CA ALA A 83 -24.70 -11.78 12.00
C ALA A 83 -23.88 -10.76 12.81
N VAL A 84 -23.92 -10.82 14.14
CA VAL A 84 -23.15 -9.92 15.03
C VAL A 84 -21.64 -10.03 14.72
N SER A 85 -21.15 -11.23 14.44
CA SER A 85 -19.72 -11.48 14.20
C SER A 85 -19.23 -10.86 12.89
N LEU A 86 -20.07 -10.81 11.85
CA LEU A 86 -19.75 -10.17 10.57
C LEU A 86 -19.62 -8.64 10.70
N MET A 87 -20.33 -8.05 11.66
CA MET A 87 -20.36 -6.61 11.92
C MET A 87 -19.39 -6.17 13.03
N GLY A 88 -18.52 -7.08 13.48
CA GLY A 88 -17.50 -6.82 14.48
C GLY A 88 -16.31 -6.05 13.93
N THR A 89 -15.36 -5.73 14.82
CA THR A 89 -14.08 -5.10 14.43
C THR A 89 -13.05 -6.11 13.92
N SER A 90 -13.20 -7.39 14.27
CA SER A 90 -12.33 -8.45 13.76
C SER A 90 -12.82 -8.93 12.40
N THR A 91 -11.87 -9.20 11.50
CA THR A 91 -12.12 -9.78 10.19
C THR A 91 -11.80 -11.28 10.12
N ASP A 92 -11.52 -11.92 11.25
CA ASP A 92 -11.15 -13.33 11.32
C ASP A 92 -12.33 -14.26 10.95
N VAL A 93 -13.56 -13.82 11.24
CA VAL A 93 -14.79 -14.53 10.89
C VAL A 93 -14.89 -14.81 9.39
N TYR A 94 -14.38 -13.91 8.55
CA TYR A 94 -14.40 -14.07 7.09
C TYR A 94 -13.50 -15.21 6.64
N ILE A 95 -12.40 -15.51 7.35
CA ILE A 95 -11.58 -16.68 7.06
C ILE A 95 -12.37 -17.96 7.35
N MET A 96 -13.16 -17.98 8.42
CA MET A 96 -13.99 -19.15 8.76
C MET A 96 -15.13 -19.34 7.76
N ALA A 97 -15.80 -18.25 7.37
CA ALA A 97 -16.99 -18.30 6.52
C ALA A 97 -16.68 -18.58 5.03
N PHE A 98 -15.53 -18.14 4.51
CA PHE A 98 -15.20 -18.18 3.09
C PHE A 98 -14.17 -19.25 2.72
N GLN A 99 -14.27 -20.45 3.32
CA GLN A 99 -13.45 -21.59 2.91
C GLN A 99 -13.99 -22.22 1.62
N PRO A 100 -13.13 -22.82 0.75
CA PRO A 100 -11.68 -23.03 0.90
C PRO A 100 -10.82 -21.79 0.58
N LEU A 101 -9.53 -21.83 0.93
CA LEU A 101 -8.58 -20.70 0.82
C LEU A 101 -8.55 -19.98 -0.55
N LEU A 102 -8.59 -20.70 -1.67
CA LEU A 102 -8.59 -20.06 -2.99
C LEU A 102 -9.87 -19.26 -3.25
N HIS A 103 -11.00 -19.73 -2.73
CA HIS A 103 -12.26 -18.99 -2.79
C HIS A 103 -12.20 -17.74 -1.90
N LEU A 104 -11.61 -17.82 -0.69
CA LEU A 104 -11.34 -16.66 0.16
C LEU A 104 -10.50 -15.59 -0.57
N ILE A 105 -9.38 -15.97 -1.20
CA ILE A 105 -8.52 -15.04 -1.96
C ILE A 105 -9.31 -14.35 -3.07
N LYS A 106 -10.08 -15.14 -3.84
CA LYS A 106 -10.91 -14.62 -4.93
C LYS A 106 -11.94 -13.60 -4.41
N VAL A 107 -12.73 -13.97 -3.42
CA VAL A 107 -13.81 -13.10 -2.91
C VAL A 107 -13.26 -11.82 -2.29
N CYS A 108 -12.18 -11.89 -1.52
CA CYS A 108 -11.58 -10.70 -0.91
C CYS A 108 -10.98 -9.75 -1.96
N SER A 109 -10.31 -10.27 -2.99
CA SER A 109 -9.74 -9.45 -4.07
C SER A 109 -10.83 -8.86 -4.98
N GLU A 110 -11.87 -9.63 -5.32
CA GLU A 110 -13.02 -9.13 -6.08
C GLU A 110 -13.81 -8.07 -5.33
N ALA A 111 -14.01 -8.23 -4.01
CA ALA A 111 -14.65 -7.22 -3.17
C ALA A 111 -13.87 -5.89 -3.14
N ALA A 112 -12.54 -5.94 -3.32
CA ALA A 112 -11.69 -4.76 -3.45
C ALA A 112 -11.71 -4.14 -4.86
N GLY A 113 -12.37 -4.77 -5.84
CA GLY A 113 -12.26 -4.38 -7.26
C GLY A 113 -10.90 -4.72 -7.88
N ALA A 114 -10.14 -5.61 -7.24
CA ALA A 114 -8.79 -6.02 -7.62
C ALA A 114 -8.74 -7.50 -8.03
N GLY A 115 -9.75 -7.93 -8.81
CA GLY A 115 -9.85 -9.32 -9.28
C GLY A 115 -8.63 -9.78 -10.08
N ALA A 116 -8.37 -11.08 -10.05
CA ALA A 116 -7.25 -11.69 -10.76
C ALA A 116 -7.37 -11.49 -12.28
N VAL A 117 -6.24 -11.27 -12.94
CA VAL A 117 -6.11 -11.19 -14.40
C VAL A 117 -5.22 -12.32 -14.93
N ALA A 118 -5.20 -12.51 -16.25
CA ALA A 118 -4.34 -13.52 -16.88
C ALA A 118 -2.86 -13.26 -16.53
N GLY A 119 -2.15 -14.28 -16.05
CA GLY A 119 -0.76 -14.19 -15.58
C GLY A 119 -0.61 -14.16 -14.05
N ASP A 120 -1.70 -14.00 -13.29
CA ASP A 120 -1.65 -14.00 -11.82
C ASP A 120 -1.61 -15.40 -11.20
N GLU A 121 -1.68 -16.48 -11.99
CA GLU A 121 -1.78 -17.85 -11.49
C GLU A 121 -0.61 -18.22 -10.58
N GLN A 122 0.61 -17.84 -10.97
CA GLN A 122 1.81 -18.09 -10.16
C GLN A 122 1.80 -17.26 -8.87
N PHE A 123 1.36 -16.00 -8.93
CA PHE A 123 1.26 -15.14 -7.76
C PHE A 123 0.23 -15.69 -6.76
N ILE A 124 -0.96 -16.08 -7.24
CA ILE A 124 -2.01 -16.66 -6.40
C ILE A 124 -1.56 -17.99 -5.79
N ALA A 125 -0.87 -18.83 -6.55
CA ALA A 125 -0.30 -20.08 -6.04
C ALA A 125 0.75 -19.83 -4.94
N ASN A 126 1.64 -18.87 -5.14
CA ASN A 126 2.62 -18.46 -4.13
C ASN A 126 1.93 -17.90 -2.88
N LEU A 127 0.92 -17.04 -3.05
CA LEU A 127 0.13 -16.49 -1.95
C LEU A 127 -0.56 -17.59 -1.13
N ALA A 128 -1.27 -18.51 -1.80
CA ALA A 128 -1.92 -19.63 -1.13
C ALA A 128 -0.92 -20.52 -0.38
N LYS A 129 0.27 -20.74 -0.96
CA LYS A 129 1.36 -21.48 -0.32
C LYS A 129 1.86 -20.78 0.95
N GLU A 130 2.13 -19.47 0.89
CA GLU A 130 2.55 -18.69 2.05
C GLU A 130 1.48 -18.68 3.15
N MET A 131 0.21 -18.48 2.77
CA MET A 131 -0.93 -18.48 3.71
C MET A 131 -1.11 -19.82 4.43
N SER A 132 -0.70 -20.92 3.81
CA SER A 132 -0.82 -22.28 4.36
C SER A 132 0.50 -22.86 4.86
N ALA A 133 1.59 -22.08 4.90
CA ALA A 133 2.92 -22.56 5.27
C ALA A 133 2.98 -23.12 6.71
N SER A 134 2.23 -22.52 7.64
CA SER A 134 2.12 -22.98 9.03
C SER A 134 0.98 -24.00 9.25
N GLY A 135 0.17 -24.25 8.23
CA GLY A 135 -0.96 -25.18 8.27
C GLY A 135 -2.15 -24.70 7.41
N SER A 136 -2.99 -25.65 6.98
CA SER A 136 -4.15 -25.36 6.12
C SER A 136 -5.46 -25.15 6.88
N ASN A 137 -5.43 -25.19 8.22
CA ASN A 137 -6.62 -24.93 9.03
C ASN A 137 -6.87 -23.42 9.15
N ALA A 138 -8.11 -23.03 9.46
CA ALA A 138 -8.50 -21.63 9.50
C ALA A 138 -7.73 -20.81 10.57
N HIS A 139 -7.33 -21.43 11.69
CA HIS A 139 -6.56 -20.76 12.74
C HIS A 139 -5.14 -20.40 12.29
N ALA A 140 -4.48 -21.28 11.54
CA ALA A 140 -3.18 -21.02 10.93
C ALA A 140 -3.27 -19.86 9.93
N ILE A 141 -4.31 -19.85 9.10
CA ILE A 141 -4.57 -18.77 8.13
C ILE A 141 -4.87 -17.44 8.85
N ILE A 142 -5.63 -17.45 9.94
CA ILE A 142 -5.89 -16.25 10.77
C ILE A 142 -4.58 -15.71 11.35
N THR A 143 -3.72 -16.59 11.86
CA THR A 143 -2.41 -16.23 12.41
C THR A 143 -1.54 -15.58 11.33
N TRP A 144 -1.48 -16.16 10.14
CA TRP A 144 -0.79 -15.59 9.00
C TRP A 144 -1.37 -14.23 8.61
N LYS A 145 -2.71 -14.09 8.50
CA LYS A 145 -3.37 -12.83 8.16
C LYS A 145 -2.96 -11.74 9.13
N ASN A 146 -3.07 -12.00 10.43
CA ASN A 146 -2.81 -11.01 11.46
C ASN A 146 -1.34 -10.56 11.50
N ALA A 147 -0.40 -11.45 11.15
CA ALA A 147 1.02 -11.12 11.11
C ALA A 147 1.48 -10.47 9.80
N ILE A 148 0.96 -10.92 8.66
CA ILE A 148 1.49 -10.56 7.33
C ILE A 148 0.60 -9.56 6.60
N CYS A 149 -0.71 -9.76 6.63
CA CYS A 149 -1.67 -9.05 5.80
C CYS A 149 -2.94 -8.71 6.58
N PRO A 150 -2.86 -7.87 7.63
CA PRO A 150 -3.97 -7.69 8.59
C PRO A 150 -5.24 -7.15 7.94
N LYS A 151 -5.11 -6.40 6.83
CA LYS A 151 -6.22 -5.80 6.09
C LYS A 151 -6.80 -6.70 5.00
N PHE A 152 -6.39 -7.98 4.93
CA PHE A 152 -6.76 -8.91 3.84
C PHE A 152 -8.28 -8.98 3.59
N CYS A 153 -9.07 -9.08 4.65
CA CYS A 153 -10.53 -9.24 4.57
C CYS A 153 -11.31 -7.90 4.66
N HIS A 154 -10.63 -6.75 4.71
CA HIS A 154 -11.29 -5.45 4.93
C HIS A 154 -12.27 -5.12 3.80
N ALA A 155 -11.86 -5.26 2.54
CA ALA A 155 -12.74 -4.93 1.42
C ALA A 155 -14.00 -5.81 1.38
N LEU A 156 -13.88 -7.09 1.76
CA LEU A 156 -15.03 -7.99 1.88
C LEU A 156 -15.96 -7.55 3.01
N GLN A 157 -15.40 -7.19 4.16
CA GLN A 157 -16.18 -6.63 5.27
C GLN A 157 -16.89 -5.34 4.86
N GLU A 158 -16.19 -4.41 4.23
CA GLU A 158 -16.75 -3.14 3.74
C GLU A 158 -17.91 -3.39 2.78
N ARG A 159 -17.75 -4.33 1.83
CA ARG A 159 -18.83 -4.74 0.92
C ARG A 159 -20.04 -5.29 1.67
N ILE A 160 -19.82 -6.15 2.66
CA ILE A 160 -20.92 -6.72 3.46
C ILE A 160 -21.61 -5.66 4.32
N LEU A 161 -20.85 -4.76 4.92
CA LEU A 161 -21.39 -3.65 5.70
C LEU A 161 -22.13 -2.62 4.83
N GLN A 162 -21.66 -2.38 3.61
CA GLN A 162 -22.34 -1.54 2.64
C GLN A 162 -23.73 -2.09 2.30
N GLU A 163 -23.83 -3.37 1.98
CA GLU A 163 -25.11 -3.97 1.63
C GLU A 163 -26.03 -4.16 2.84
N CYS A 164 -25.49 -4.58 3.99
CA CYS A 164 -26.27 -4.80 5.21
C CYS A 164 -26.73 -3.48 5.86
N LEU A 165 -25.85 -2.48 5.95
CA LEU A 165 -26.08 -1.27 6.75
C LEU A 165 -26.15 0.01 5.92
N GLY A 166 -25.83 -0.03 4.62
CA GLY A 166 -25.85 1.15 3.74
C GLY A 166 -24.72 2.12 4.06
N LEU A 167 -23.62 1.59 4.58
CA LEU A 167 -22.41 2.38 4.82
C LEU A 167 -21.68 2.59 3.50
N ASN A 168 -21.18 3.80 3.27
CA ASN A 168 -20.39 4.11 2.10
C ASN A 168 -18.90 4.06 2.44
N PHE A 169 -18.16 3.25 1.70
CA PHE A 169 -16.71 3.16 1.81
C PHE A 169 -16.05 3.76 0.55
N PRO A 170 -14.90 4.44 0.69
CA PRO A 170 -14.21 5.01 -0.45
C PRO A 170 -13.67 3.90 -1.35
N VAL A 171 -13.87 4.04 -2.67
CA VAL A 171 -13.28 3.12 -3.65
C VAL A 171 -11.77 3.32 -3.65
N THR A 172 -11.05 2.21 -3.54
CA THR A 172 -9.59 2.19 -3.52
C THR A 172 -9.07 1.86 -4.92
N ASP A 173 -8.19 2.72 -5.45
CA ASP A 173 -7.58 2.52 -6.78
C ASP A 173 -6.30 1.67 -6.67
N TYR A 174 -6.32 0.48 -7.27
CA TYR A 174 -5.21 -0.49 -7.29
C TYR A 174 -4.43 -0.50 -8.61
N SER A 175 -4.62 0.48 -9.50
CA SER A 175 -3.87 0.52 -10.76
C SER A 175 -2.39 0.82 -10.52
N SER A 176 -1.52 0.10 -11.23
CA SER A 176 -0.06 0.25 -11.27
C SER A 176 0.42 0.01 -12.70
N ASP A 177 1.55 0.59 -13.07
CA ASP A 177 2.19 0.34 -14.36
C ASP A 177 2.95 -0.99 -14.38
N ILE A 178 3.29 -1.53 -13.20
CA ILE A 178 4.15 -2.72 -13.04
C ILE A 178 3.36 -3.89 -12.42
N LEU A 179 2.58 -3.64 -11.36
CA LEU A 179 1.85 -4.68 -10.63
C LEU A 179 0.44 -4.87 -11.20
N THR A 180 -0.03 -6.11 -11.19
CA THR A 180 -1.45 -6.39 -11.46
C THR A 180 -2.32 -5.89 -10.29
N PRO A 181 -3.64 -5.68 -10.50
CA PRO A 181 -4.52 -5.21 -9.43
C PRO A 181 -4.47 -6.08 -8.17
N ILE A 182 -4.46 -7.41 -8.30
CA ILE A 182 -4.42 -8.32 -7.15
C ILE A 182 -3.07 -8.28 -6.41
N GLN A 183 -1.96 -8.08 -7.12
CA GLN A 183 -0.64 -7.92 -6.53
C GLN A 183 -0.56 -6.61 -5.73
N MET A 184 -1.06 -5.52 -6.31
CA MET A 184 -1.12 -4.22 -5.64
C MET A 184 -2.05 -4.26 -4.42
N TRP A 185 -3.18 -4.96 -4.53
CA TRP A 185 -4.09 -5.20 -3.42
C TRP A 185 -3.40 -5.92 -2.26
N TYR A 186 -2.69 -7.01 -2.53
CA TYR A 186 -1.92 -7.73 -1.52
C TYR A 186 -0.89 -6.83 -0.82
N VAL A 187 -0.11 -6.06 -1.60
CA VAL A 187 0.89 -5.12 -1.05
C VAL A 187 0.22 -4.13 -0.11
N ARG A 188 -0.86 -3.48 -0.53
CA ARG A 188 -1.59 -2.52 0.31
C ARG A 188 -2.17 -3.13 1.57
N CYS A 189 -2.68 -4.36 1.49
CA CYS A 189 -3.23 -5.04 2.65
C CYS A 189 -2.15 -5.45 3.67
N SER A 190 -0.90 -5.60 3.21
CA SER A 190 0.27 -5.96 4.01
C SER A 190 1.03 -4.75 4.58
N LEU A 191 0.77 -3.56 4.04
CA LEU A 191 1.42 -2.32 4.46
C LEU A 191 0.77 -1.71 5.72
N PRO A 192 1.58 -1.19 6.66
CA PRO A 192 1.09 -0.39 7.79
C PRO A 192 0.25 0.82 7.37
N SER A 193 -0.57 1.34 8.28
CA SER A 193 -1.46 2.49 8.03
C SER A 193 -0.73 3.76 7.59
N LYS A 194 0.54 3.96 8.01
CA LYS A 194 1.36 5.11 7.59
C LYS A 194 1.65 5.17 6.08
N TYR A 195 1.57 4.04 5.38
CA TYR A 195 1.72 3.96 3.92
C TYR A 195 0.37 4.03 3.19
N SER A 196 -0.73 4.10 3.95
CA SER A 196 -2.08 4.19 3.38
C SER A 196 -2.36 5.64 3.00
N VAL A 197 -2.59 5.90 1.71
CA VAL A 197 -3.04 7.21 1.23
C VAL A 197 -4.51 7.35 1.57
N THR A 198 -4.83 8.08 2.65
CA THR A 198 -6.21 8.45 2.98
C THR A 198 -6.61 9.66 2.15
N GLY A 199 -7.30 9.40 1.03
CA GLY A 199 -7.94 10.44 0.22
C GLY A 199 -7.71 10.26 -1.27
N THR A 200 -8.59 10.86 -2.06
CA THR A 200 -8.55 10.96 -3.54
C THR A 200 -7.32 11.70 -4.10
N SER A 201 -6.35 12.02 -3.25
CA SER A 201 -5.18 12.81 -3.62
C SER A 201 -4.05 11.90 -4.07
N THR A 202 -3.94 11.82 -5.40
CA THR A 202 -2.70 11.72 -6.17
C THR A 202 -1.82 10.52 -5.83
N LYS A 203 -1.99 9.45 -6.62
CA LYS A 203 -0.83 8.74 -7.19
C LYS A 203 0.16 9.78 -7.66
N VAL A 204 1.16 10.07 -6.85
CA VAL A 204 2.33 10.76 -7.36
C VAL A 204 3.13 9.66 -8.00
N ASN A 205 2.89 9.42 -9.29
CA ASN A 205 3.79 8.63 -10.10
C ASN A 205 5.06 9.46 -10.26
N ILE A 206 5.92 9.33 -9.26
CA ILE A 206 7.16 10.05 -9.17
C ILE A 206 8.06 9.60 -10.34
N ALA A 207 8.00 8.34 -10.76
CA ALA A 207 8.51 7.86 -12.06
C ALA A 207 7.54 6.82 -12.65
N THR A 208 7.34 6.82 -13.97
CA THR A 208 6.52 5.79 -14.68
C THR A 208 7.44 4.84 -15.45
N ALA A 209 6.98 3.60 -15.65
CA ALA A 209 7.69 2.57 -16.43
C ALA A 209 8.00 3.03 -17.87
N THR A 210 7.21 3.96 -18.41
CA THR A 210 7.26 4.43 -19.80
C THR A 210 8.31 5.51 -20.08
N GLN A 211 8.92 6.13 -19.06
CA GLN A 211 9.78 7.31 -19.24
C GLN A 211 11.29 7.02 -19.35
N GLY A 212 11.68 5.74 -19.37
CA GLY A 212 13.07 5.31 -19.33
C GLY A 212 13.69 5.58 -17.95
N ILE A 213 14.37 4.59 -17.39
CA ILE A 213 14.99 4.71 -16.07
C ILE A 213 16.43 5.22 -16.18
N SER A 214 16.77 6.18 -15.33
CA SER A 214 18.14 6.64 -15.11
C SER A 214 18.26 7.13 -13.69
N VAL A 215 19.47 7.09 -13.14
CA VAL A 215 19.80 7.63 -11.82
C VAL A 215 19.29 9.06 -11.67
N ASN A 216 19.59 9.94 -12.64
CA ASN A 216 19.19 11.34 -12.58
C ASN A 216 17.67 11.51 -12.53
N ARG A 217 16.92 10.71 -13.30
CA ARG A 217 15.45 10.75 -13.26
C ARG A 217 14.94 10.24 -11.92
N PHE A 218 15.45 9.12 -11.44
CA PHE A 218 15.06 8.55 -10.15
C PHE A 218 15.33 9.55 -9.01
N GLU A 219 16.52 10.12 -8.95
CA GLU A 219 16.90 11.12 -7.95
C GLU A 219 16.02 12.37 -8.00
N ALA A 220 15.88 12.98 -9.19
CA ALA A 220 15.12 14.20 -9.37
C ALA A 220 13.66 14.04 -8.92
N ASN A 221 13.16 12.80 -9.02
CA ASN A 221 11.80 12.47 -8.71
C ASN A 221 11.62 12.11 -7.23
N VAL A 222 12.54 11.34 -6.65
CA VAL A 222 12.33 10.68 -5.37
C VAL A 222 13.02 11.38 -4.19
N PHE A 223 14.22 11.95 -4.37
CA PHE A 223 15.08 12.35 -3.24
C PHE A 223 14.58 13.55 -2.43
N ASP A 224 13.86 14.47 -3.07
CA ASP A 224 13.31 15.65 -2.39
C ASP A 224 11.92 15.39 -1.77
N TYR A 225 11.40 14.17 -1.89
CA TYR A 225 10.09 13.84 -1.33
C TYR A 225 10.20 13.59 0.18
N ARG A 226 9.52 14.43 0.96
CA ARG A 226 9.51 14.38 2.44
C ARG A 226 8.29 13.62 2.96
N GLY A 227 8.35 12.30 2.91
CA GLY A 227 7.33 11.43 3.48
C GLY A 227 7.56 9.96 3.14
N PRO A 228 6.70 9.06 3.63
CA PRO A 228 6.81 7.65 3.32
C PRO A 228 6.60 7.41 1.82
N THR A 229 7.37 6.48 1.26
CA THR A 229 7.32 6.11 -0.15
C THR A 229 7.17 4.61 -0.30
N VAL A 230 6.50 4.19 -1.36
CA VAL A 230 6.44 2.81 -1.83
C VAL A 230 7.00 2.78 -3.25
N THR A 231 8.14 2.11 -3.42
CA THR A 231 8.85 2.02 -4.69
C THR A 231 8.76 0.59 -5.23
N ILE A 232 8.27 0.43 -6.44
CA ILE A 232 8.15 -0.82 -7.16
C ILE A 232 9.26 -0.85 -8.21
N PHE A 233 10.08 -1.90 -8.18
CA PHE A 233 11.13 -2.16 -9.17
C PHE A 233 10.80 -3.43 -9.93
N GLN A 234 10.79 -3.34 -11.26
CA GLN A 234 10.87 -4.50 -12.15
C GLN A 234 12.30 -4.57 -12.68
N LEU A 235 12.99 -5.66 -12.37
CA LEU A 235 14.36 -5.89 -12.86
C LEU A 235 14.36 -6.57 -14.22
N THR A 236 15.48 -6.52 -14.92
CA THR A 236 15.65 -7.11 -16.25
C THR A 236 15.49 -8.64 -16.27
N ASP A 237 15.67 -9.30 -15.13
CA ASP A 237 15.42 -10.73 -14.94
C ASP A 237 13.94 -11.07 -14.66
N LYS A 238 13.05 -10.06 -14.79
CA LYS A 238 11.61 -10.13 -14.51
C LYS A 238 11.25 -10.33 -13.04
N SER A 239 12.21 -10.25 -12.12
CA SER A 239 11.89 -10.15 -10.71
C SER A 239 11.25 -8.81 -10.38
N ILE A 240 10.29 -8.83 -9.46
CA ILE A 240 9.55 -7.65 -9.04
C ILE A 240 9.69 -7.49 -7.54
N PHE A 241 10.16 -6.31 -7.14
CA PHE A 241 10.36 -5.93 -5.75
C PHE A 241 9.55 -4.69 -5.41
N VAL A 242 9.02 -4.63 -4.20
CA VAL A 242 8.35 -3.44 -3.64
C VAL A 242 9.06 -3.05 -2.35
N LEU A 243 9.63 -1.85 -2.31
CA LEU A 243 10.31 -1.30 -1.16
C LEU A 243 9.49 -0.15 -0.57
N ALA A 244 9.01 -0.33 0.65
CA ALA A 244 8.33 0.69 1.42
C ALA A 244 9.28 1.26 2.48
N THR A 245 9.41 2.59 2.55
CA THR A 245 10.22 3.25 3.57
C THR A 245 9.63 4.57 4.01
N GLU A 246 9.71 4.84 5.31
CA GLU A 246 9.31 6.10 5.94
C GLU A 246 10.37 7.19 5.86
N GLU A 247 11.62 6.82 5.58
CA GLU A 247 12.73 7.76 5.51
C GLU A 247 12.89 8.36 4.11
N THR A 248 13.30 9.62 4.08
CA THR A 248 13.60 10.31 2.82
C THR A 248 14.82 9.70 2.16
N TRP A 249 14.70 9.45 0.85
CA TRP A 249 15.79 8.95 0.03
C TRP A 249 16.99 9.89 0.06
N ARG A 250 18.17 9.34 0.31
CA ARG A 250 19.42 10.09 0.42
C ARG A 250 20.60 9.29 -0.09
N HIS A 251 21.65 10.00 -0.49
CA HIS A 251 22.96 9.40 -0.67
C HIS A 251 23.61 9.20 0.70
N GLY A 252 24.15 8.02 0.95
CA GLY A 252 24.84 7.72 2.21
C GLY A 252 25.91 6.66 2.05
N SER A 253 26.97 6.78 2.85
CA SER A 253 27.95 5.69 3.01
C SER A 253 27.47 4.59 3.94
N SER A 254 26.43 4.85 4.73
CA SER A 254 25.77 3.90 5.62
C SER A 254 24.35 3.59 5.15
N ARG A 255 23.80 2.48 5.64
CA ARG A 255 22.39 2.15 5.43
C ARG A 255 21.46 3.05 6.23
N PHE A 256 20.21 3.15 5.79
CA PHE A 256 19.10 3.86 6.42
C PHE A 256 17.81 3.06 6.30
N GLY A 257 16.71 3.58 6.86
CA GLY A 257 15.42 2.92 6.88
C GLY A 257 14.95 2.79 8.33
N GLY A 258 13.72 3.22 8.58
CA GLY A 258 13.15 3.15 9.91
C GLY A 258 12.63 1.75 10.26
N PRO A 259 11.98 1.60 11.44
CA PRO A 259 11.48 0.31 11.90
C PRO A 259 10.38 -0.28 11.02
N ASP A 260 9.64 0.54 10.29
CA ASP A 260 8.55 0.09 9.40
C ASP A 260 9.00 0.04 7.94
N THR A 261 10.30 -0.02 7.68
CA THR A 261 10.85 -0.21 6.35
C THR A 261 10.76 -1.69 5.95
N MET A 262 10.23 -1.94 4.75
CA MET A 262 9.82 -3.28 4.31
C MET A 262 10.18 -3.52 2.85
N LEU A 263 10.58 -4.75 2.54
CA LEU A 263 10.77 -5.23 1.18
C LEU A 263 9.82 -6.40 0.91
N PHE A 264 9.09 -6.31 -0.19
CA PHE A 264 8.34 -7.42 -0.78
C PHE A 264 9.07 -7.90 -2.02
N GLN A 265 9.25 -9.20 -2.16
CA GLN A 265 9.49 -9.84 -3.44
C GLN A 265 8.13 -10.37 -3.92
N ILE A 266 7.65 -9.89 -5.06
CA ILE A 266 6.35 -10.28 -5.63
C ILE A 266 6.53 -11.39 -6.68
N ALA A 267 7.63 -11.34 -7.42
CA ALA A 267 8.01 -12.34 -8.42
C ALA A 267 9.53 -12.58 -8.40
N PRO A 268 10.00 -13.82 -8.64
CA PRO A 268 9.22 -15.04 -8.90
C PRO A 268 8.66 -15.73 -7.64
N LYS A 269 9.10 -15.30 -6.45
CA LYS A 269 8.62 -15.77 -5.14
C LYS A 269 7.83 -14.66 -4.46
N LEU A 270 6.97 -15.05 -3.51
CA LEU A 270 6.30 -14.13 -2.60
C LEU A 270 6.99 -14.15 -1.25
N GLU A 271 7.79 -13.14 -0.96
CA GLU A 271 8.49 -13.00 0.33
C GLU A 271 8.34 -11.58 0.86
N ARG A 272 8.24 -11.43 2.19
CA ARG A 272 8.16 -10.13 2.88
C ARG A 272 9.25 -10.07 3.95
N ARG A 273 9.99 -8.96 3.99
CA ARG A 273 11.03 -8.72 4.99
C ARG A 273 10.85 -7.34 5.60
N GLU A 274 10.91 -7.28 6.92
CA GLU A 274 10.89 -6.05 7.70
C GLU A 274 12.25 -5.90 8.36
N SER A 275 12.92 -4.77 8.14
CA SER A 275 14.25 -4.55 8.70
C SER A 275 14.56 -3.05 8.73
N SER A 276 15.08 -2.61 9.88
CA SER A 276 15.57 -1.25 10.06
C SER A 276 17.02 -1.10 9.60
N SER A 277 17.41 0.08 9.15
CA SER A 277 18.75 0.34 8.59
C SER A 277 19.14 -0.64 7.47
N SER A 278 18.16 -1.01 6.64
CA SER A 278 18.25 -2.06 5.62
C SER A 278 18.57 -1.52 4.22
N ILE A 279 18.26 -0.24 3.95
CA ILE A 279 18.42 0.39 2.65
C ILE A 279 19.80 1.02 2.53
N TYR A 280 20.56 0.61 1.53
CA TYR A 280 21.73 1.31 1.04
C TYR A 280 21.37 2.10 -0.21
N CYS A 281 21.79 3.37 -0.30
CA CYS A 281 21.65 4.13 -1.54
C CYS A 281 22.80 5.11 -1.69
N ASN A 282 23.58 4.95 -2.75
CA ASN A 282 24.63 5.89 -3.12
C ASN A 282 24.89 5.87 -4.62
N PHE A 283 24.67 7.01 -5.28
CA PHE A 283 24.96 7.18 -6.70
C PHE A 283 26.02 8.26 -6.97
N LYS A 284 26.52 8.95 -5.92
CA LYS A 284 27.40 10.14 -6.07
C LYS A 284 28.68 10.10 -5.25
N ILE A 285 28.65 9.52 -4.05
CA ILE A 285 29.77 9.54 -3.11
C ILE A 285 30.84 8.57 -3.60
N ARG A 286 31.93 9.10 -4.15
CA ARG A 286 33.03 8.31 -4.75
C ARG A 286 33.81 7.46 -3.75
N SER A 287 33.79 7.82 -2.47
CA SER A 287 34.47 7.09 -1.39
C SER A 287 33.66 5.90 -0.85
N ALA A 288 32.46 5.67 -1.37
CA ALA A 288 31.58 4.59 -0.95
C ALA A 288 31.13 3.77 -2.18
N ALA A 289 30.61 2.56 -1.93
CA ALA A 289 30.11 1.70 -3.00
C ALA A 289 28.96 2.39 -3.77
N PHE A 290 28.85 2.14 -5.07
CA PHE A 290 27.75 2.71 -5.86
C PHE A 290 26.61 1.70 -6.00
N GLY A 291 25.38 2.22 -6.02
CA GLY A 291 24.16 1.45 -6.23
C GLY A 291 23.12 1.68 -5.13
N LEU A 292 22.04 0.91 -5.24
CA LEU A 292 20.98 0.83 -4.24
C LEU A 292 20.83 -0.63 -3.84
N SER A 293 20.71 -0.91 -2.55
CA SER A 293 20.44 -2.27 -2.09
C SER A 293 19.50 -2.30 -0.90
N PHE A 294 18.74 -3.37 -0.78
CA PHE A 294 18.09 -3.75 0.47
C PHE A 294 18.78 -5.01 0.97
N GLU A 295 19.57 -4.85 2.04
CA GLU A 295 20.41 -5.92 2.58
C GLU A 295 21.20 -6.64 1.46
N ASP A 296 21.07 -7.96 1.35
CA ASP A 296 21.64 -8.81 0.30
C ASP A 296 20.61 -9.26 -0.76
N VAL A 297 19.36 -8.83 -0.64
CA VAL A 297 18.19 -9.34 -1.39
C VAL A 297 17.98 -8.59 -2.70
N LEU A 298 17.79 -7.27 -2.59
CA LEU A 298 17.62 -6.38 -3.73
C LEU A 298 18.95 -5.68 -3.97
N LYS A 299 19.44 -5.72 -5.21
CA LYS A 299 20.63 -5.00 -5.64
C LYS A 299 20.34 -4.31 -6.97
N ILE A 300 20.51 -3.00 -6.98
CA ILE A 300 20.39 -2.13 -8.15
C ILE A 300 21.77 -1.53 -8.40
N ASN A 301 22.25 -1.73 -9.61
CA ASN A 301 23.57 -1.28 -10.02
C ASN A 301 23.65 0.25 -10.06
N LYS A 302 24.88 0.76 -10.11
CA LYS A 302 25.16 2.21 -10.12
C LYS A 302 24.43 2.96 -11.23
N ASP A 303 24.25 2.33 -12.40
CA ASP A 303 23.67 2.95 -13.59
C ASP A 303 22.17 2.60 -13.72
N MET A 304 21.61 1.80 -12.80
CA MET A 304 20.27 1.21 -12.87
C MET A 304 20.03 0.39 -14.16
N ASP A 305 21.09 -0.13 -14.77
CA ASP A 305 21.04 -0.93 -16.00
C ASP A 305 20.28 -2.26 -15.83
N ASN A 306 20.24 -2.79 -14.61
CA ASN A 306 19.50 -3.99 -14.26
C ASN A 306 18.04 -3.73 -13.88
N VAL A 307 17.56 -2.48 -14.01
CA VAL A 307 16.16 -2.12 -13.77
C VAL A 307 15.47 -1.88 -15.10
N GLU A 308 14.42 -2.66 -15.37
CA GLU A 308 13.59 -2.50 -16.56
C GLU A 308 12.57 -1.37 -16.38
N ALA A 309 11.92 -1.32 -15.22
CA ALA A 309 10.95 -0.29 -14.87
C ALA A 309 10.98 0.02 -13.37
N ALA A 310 10.67 1.26 -13.02
CA ALA A 310 10.42 1.66 -11.65
C ALA A 310 9.21 2.57 -11.55
N GLU A 311 8.41 2.34 -10.52
CA GLU A 311 7.24 3.12 -10.16
C GLU A 311 7.39 3.54 -8.69
N VAL A 312 7.22 4.82 -8.37
CA VAL A 312 7.38 5.32 -6.99
C VAL A 312 6.14 6.07 -6.57
N TRP A 313 5.59 5.72 -5.42
CA TRP A 313 4.37 6.28 -4.84
C TRP A 313 4.70 7.05 -3.57
N GLY A 314 4.27 8.30 -3.50
CA GLY A 314 4.30 9.09 -2.28
C GLY A 314 3.07 8.83 -1.40
N CYS A 315 3.28 8.51 -0.12
CA CYS A 315 2.20 8.17 0.82
C CYS A 315 1.85 9.30 1.81
N ALA A 316 2.36 10.52 1.61
CA ALA A 316 2.10 11.67 2.47
C ALA A 316 0.93 12.50 1.93
N SER A 317 0.43 13.43 2.74
CA SER A 317 -0.63 14.34 2.33
C SER A 317 -0.21 15.22 1.14
N SER A 318 -1.20 15.73 0.39
CA SER A 318 -1.03 16.57 -0.81
C SER A 318 0.00 17.71 -0.66
N ASN A 319 0.16 18.24 0.55
CA ASN A 319 1.10 19.31 0.86
C ASN A 319 2.56 18.94 0.56
N ALA A 320 2.98 17.69 0.84
CA ALA A 320 4.36 17.25 0.61
C ALA A 320 4.73 17.26 -0.88
N LEU A 321 3.77 16.93 -1.73
CA LEU A 321 3.94 16.99 -3.19
C LEU A 321 3.99 18.43 -3.69
N GLU A 322 3.07 19.28 -3.24
CA GLU A 322 3.06 20.69 -3.63
C GLU A 322 4.37 21.37 -3.24
N ASP A 323 4.89 21.07 -2.05
CA ASP A 323 6.16 21.61 -1.58
C ASP A 323 7.32 21.12 -2.45
N GLN A 324 7.30 19.86 -2.88
CA GLN A 324 8.28 19.32 -3.82
C GLN A 324 8.21 20.04 -5.18
N GLN A 325 7.01 20.24 -5.73
CA GLN A 325 6.81 20.95 -7.00
C GLN A 325 7.24 22.42 -6.90
N LYS A 326 6.90 23.10 -5.79
CA LYS A 326 7.31 24.49 -5.51
C LYS A 326 8.83 24.58 -5.40
N LEU A 327 9.47 23.64 -4.69
CA LEU A 327 10.92 23.57 -4.56
C LEU A 327 11.60 23.37 -5.91
N ARG A 328 11.11 22.44 -6.74
CA ARG A 328 11.63 22.22 -8.10
C ARG A 328 11.44 23.43 -9.00
N ALA A 329 10.26 24.04 -8.99
CA ALA A 329 9.99 25.25 -9.76
C ALA A 329 10.91 26.39 -9.34
N TRP A 330 11.20 26.50 -8.04
CA TRP A 330 12.16 27.45 -7.50
C TRP A 330 13.59 27.12 -7.94
N GLN A 331 14.04 25.86 -7.80
CA GLN A 331 15.37 25.41 -8.23
C GLN A 331 15.59 25.61 -9.73
N ASN A 332 14.58 25.31 -10.56
CA ASN A 332 14.65 25.55 -12.01
C ASN A 332 14.74 27.05 -12.33
N LYS A 333 13.95 27.89 -11.65
CA LYS A 333 14.06 29.34 -11.78
C LYS A 333 15.43 29.85 -11.34
N GLN A 334 16.03 29.29 -10.30
CA GLN A 334 17.40 29.61 -9.89
C GLN A 334 18.40 29.14 -10.94
N ALA A 335 18.31 27.90 -11.41
CA ALA A 335 19.19 27.35 -12.44
C ALA A 335 19.10 28.15 -13.76
N GLU A 336 17.92 28.59 -14.17
CA GLU A 336 17.74 29.49 -15.31
C GLU A 336 18.34 30.87 -15.05
N LYS A 337 18.17 31.44 -13.86
CA LYS A 337 18.83 32.70 -13.47
C LYS A 337 20.35 32.54 -13.51
N HIS A 338 20.88 31.42 -13.03
CA HIS A 338 22.31 31.09 -13.07
C HIS A 338 22.82 30.81 -14.49
N LYS A 339 22.00 30.22 -15.38
CA LYS A 339 22.33 30.09 -16.82
C LYS A 339 22.30 31.42 -17.57
N LYS A 340 21.47 32.37 -17.09
CA LYS A 340 21.36 33.74 -17.60
C LYS A 340 22.41 34.68 -16.99
N VAL A 341 23.18 34.24 -16.00
CA VAL A 341 24.43 34.90 -15.67
C VAL A 341 25.31 34.68 -16.90
N PRO A 342 25.75 35.73 -17.60
CA PRO A 342 26.67 35.55 -18.71
C PRO A 342 27.84 34.73 -18.17
N LEU A 343 28.10 33.58 -18.79
CA LEU A 343 29.43 32.99 -18.77
C LEU A 343 30.39 34.16 -18.99
N PRO A 344 31.48 34.30 -18.21
CA PRO A 344 32.41 35.41 -18.39
C PRO A 344 32.67 35.54 -19.89
N GLY A 345 32.26 36.71 -20.40
CA GLY A 345 31.91 36.92 -21.79
C GLY A 345 33.09 36.70 -22.72
N ASN A 346 32.81 36.90 -24.01
CA ASN A 346 33.78 37.01 -25.08
C ASN A 346 35.17 37.42 -24.55
N TRP A 347 36.19 36.56 -24.72
CA TRP A 347 37.53 36.72 -24.14
C TRP A 347 38.09 38.15 -24.31
N ASP A 348 37.68 38.81 -25.39
CA ASP A 348 38.02 40.19 -25.74
C ASP A 348 37.64 41.25 -24.70
N ASP A 349 36.59 41.04 -23.89
CA ASP A 349 36.11 42.02 -22.91
C ASP A 349 36.56 41.71 -21.48
N ASN A 350 37.41 40.70 -21.28
CA ASN A 350 37.88 40.34 -19.95
C ASN A 350 39.03 41.27 -19.49
N PRO A 351 38.93 41.97 -18.34
CA PRO A 351 40.00 42.80 -17.81
C PRO A 351 41.33 42.05 -17.64
N ASP A 352 41.29 40.73 -17.45
CA ASP A 352 42.49 39.89 -17.37
C ASP A 352 43.22 39.80 -18.72
N LYS A 353 42.52 39.86 -19.86
CA LYS A 353 43.14 39.94 -21.21
C LYS A 353 43.91 41.25 -21.35
N THR A 354 43.32 42.37 -20.96
CA THR A 354 43.96 43.69 -21.01
C THR A 354 45.22 43.74 -20.12
N LEU A 355 45.17 43.11 -18.94
CA LEU A 355 46.35 42.99 -18.05
C LEU A 355 47.46 42.15 -18.67
N LEU A 356 47.13 41.04 -19.35
CA LEU A 356 48.09 40.16 -20.01
C LEU A 356 48.69 40.78 -21.27
N GLU A 357 47.91 41.55 -22.03
CA GLU A 357 48.39 42.34 -23.18
C GLU A 357 49.34 43.45 -22.74
N MET A 358 49.02 44.18 -21.66
CA MET A 358 49.94 45.16 -21.06
C MET A 358 51.23 44.51 -20.51
N ALA A 359 51.16 43.24 -20.09
CA ALA A 359 52.30 42.44 -19.70
C ALA A 359 53.06 41.80 -20.89
N GLY A 360 52.64 42.07 -22.12
CA GLY A 360 53.34 41.65 -23.35
C GLY A 360 52.94 40.27 -23.90
N PHE A 361 51.87 39.64 -23.41
CA PHE A 361 51.37 38.38 -23.96
C PHE A 361 50.43 38.63 -25.15
N GLN A 362 50.73 38.03 -26.30
CA GLN A 362 49.87 38.02 -27.49
C GLN A 362 49.16 36.67 -27.63
N PHE A 363 47.84 36.68 -27.89
CA PHE A 363 47.04 35.47 -28.00
C PHE A 363 46.92 34.96 -29.46
N SER A 364 46.69 33.66 -29.61
CA SER A 364 46.90 32.90 -30.85
C SER A 364 46.05 33.32 -32.04
N ASP A 365 44.83 33.82 -31.82
CA ASP A 365 43.92 34.20 -32.90
C ASP A 365 44.31 35.54 -33.54
N GLU A 366 44.95 36.43 -32.77
CA GLU A 366 45.48 37.71 -33.25
C GLU A 366 46.80 37.54 -33.97
N LYS A 367 47.66 36.63 -33.49
CA LYS A 367 48.89 36.23 -34.19
C LYS A 367 48.58 35.60 -35.55
N ARG A 368 47.53 34.77 -35.64
CA ARG A 368 47.06 34.18 -36.89
C ARG A 368 46.51 35.22 -37.87
N ARG A 369 45.82 36.26 -37.38
CA ARG A 369 45.36 37.39 -38.22
C ARG A 369 46.52 38.25 -38.71
N MET A 370 47.49 38.59 -37.85
CA MET A 370 48.67 39.34 -38.28
C MET A 370 49.53 38.57 -39.29
N GLU A 371 49.66 37.25 -39.15
CA GLU A 371 50.36 36.41 -40.14
C GLU A 371 49.63 36.32 -41.49
N LEU A 372 48.30 36.48 -41.51
CA LEU A 372 47.50 36.53 -42.74
C LEU A 372 47.58 37.90 -43.42
N ASP A 373 47.54 38.98 -42.65
CA ASP A 373 47.67 40.35 -43.17
C ASP A 373 49.10 40.64 -43.65
N ALA A 374 50.12 40.03 -43.04
CA ALA A 374 51.52 40.12 -43.50
C ALA A 374 51.83 39.31 -44.78
N ARG A 375 50.84 38.56 -45.30
CA ARG A 375 50.95 37.75 -46.53
C ARG A 375 50.18 38.34 -47.72
N GLN A 376 49.54 39.50 -47.56
CA GLN A 376 49.06 40.34 -48.66
C GLN A 376 50.09 41.43 -48.96
#